data_AF-A0A645GK90-F1
#
_entry.id   AF-A0A645GK90-F1
#
_cell.length_a   1.000
_cell.length_b   1.000
_cell.length_c   1.000
_cell.angle_alpha   90.00
_cell.angle_beta   90.00
_cell.angle_gamma   90.00
#
_symmetry.space_group_name_H-M   'P 1'
#
loop_
_entity.id
_entity.type
_entity.pdbx_description
1 polymer ?
#
loop_
_entity_poly.entity_id
_entity_poly.type
_entity_poly.pdbx_seq_one_letter_code
_entity_poly.pdbx_strand_id
1 'polypeptide(L)'
;MIKGLREGAGAAVLECTTKRVRGHYEGDPQKYRDAAEIEALDLSDPLIAGRVQLLQEGMGEADVQQIDDAVAAEVQAAVERARSDALPEFEAALRGVYGVSTPHLTGAA
;
A
#
# COMPACT_ATOMS: atom_id res chain seq x y z
N MET A 1 -18.32 -8.10 -13.75
CA MET A 1 -17.09 -8.91 -13.85
C MET A 1 -16.99 -9.93 -12.71
N ILE A 2 -16.80 -9.53 -11.45
CA ILE A 2 -16.55 -10.45 -10.31
C ILE A 2 -17.60 -11.55 -10.14
N LYS A 3 -18.90 -11.22 -10.21
CA LYS A 3 -19.98 -12.21 -10.10
C LYS A 3 -19.84 -13.35 -11.13
N GLY A 4 -19.60 -13.02 -12.39
CA GLY A 4 -19.41 -14.00 -13.46
C GLY A 4 -18.18 -14.89 -13.27
N LEU A 5 -17.07 -14.33 -12.76
CA LEU A 5 -15.87 -15.14 -12.42
C LEU A 5 -16.21 -16.21 -11.38
N ARG A 6 -17.02 -15.87 -10.36
CA ARG A 6 -17.47 -16.82 -9.33
C ARG A 6 -18.45 -17.85 -9.87
N GLU A 7 -19.18 -17.52 -10.92
CA GLU A 7 -20.16 -18.39 -11.57
C GLU A 7 -19.54 -19.27 -12.70
N GLY A 8 -18.22 -19.20 -12.89
CA GLY A 8 -17.51 -20.06 -13.84
C GLY A 8 -17.36 -19.49 -15.26
N ALA A 9 -17.50 -18.17 -15.45
CA ALA A 9 -17.32 -17.52 -16.75
C ALA A 9 -15.88 -17.51 -17.30
N GLY A 10 -14.94 -18.20 -16.65
CA GLY A 10 -13.53 -18.22 -17.01
C GLY A 10 -12.75 -17.02 -16.47
N ALA A 11 -11.44 -17.00 -16.67
CA ALA A 11 -10.58 -15.90 -16.23
C ALA A 11 -10.80 -14.63 -17.08
N ALA A 12 -10.50 -13.45 -16.51
CA ALA A 12 -10.57 -12.18 -17.21
C ALA A 12 -9.38 -11.29 -16.83
N VAL A 13 -9.01 -10.37 -17.73
CA VAL A 13 -8.00 -9.33 -17.50
C VAL A 13 -8.70 -8.00 -17.30
N LEU A 14 -8.31 -7.26 -16.27
CA LEU A 14 -8.71 -5.88 -16.04
C LEU A 14 -7.45 -5.01 -16.00
N GLU A 15 -7.35 -4.08 -16.95
CA GLU A 15 -6.30 -3.07 -16.95
C GLU A 15 -6.80 -1.81 -16.24
N CYS A 16 -6.16 -1.45 -15.14
CA CYS A 16 -6.42 -0.20 -14.42
C CYS A 16 -5.27 0.77 -14.68
N THR A 17 -5.42 1.63 -15.67
CA THR A 17 -4.41 2.66 -15.98
C THR A 17 -4.34 3.68 -14.84
N THR A 18 -3.14 3.92 -14.32
CA THR A 18 -2.89 4.88 -13.25
C THR A 18 -1.52 5.52 -13.40
N LYS A 19 -1.25 6.54 -12.59
CA LYS A 19 0.05 7.23 -12.55
C LYS A 19 0.76 6.95 -11.24
N ARG A 20 2.07 6.69 -11.31
CA ARG A 20 2.91 6.55 -10.12
C ARG A 20 3.32 7.94 -9.62
N VAL A 21 2.84 8.30 -8.43
CA VAL A 21 3.05 9.65 -7.87
C VAL A 21 4.50 9.85 -7.44
N ARG A 22 5.00 9.00 -6.55
CA ARG A 22 6.38 9.02 -6.02
C ARG A 22 7.34 8.24 -6.91
N GLY A 23 8.65 8.33 -6.63
CA GLY A 23 9.74 7.56 -7.23
C GLY A 23 9.56 6.02 -7.23
N HIS A 24 10.37 5.29 -8.01
CA HIS A 24 10.24 3.83 -8.15
C HIS A 24 10.49 3.14 -6.81
N TYR A 25 11.30 3.78 -5.99
CA TYR A 25 11.58 3.47 -4.60
C TYR A 25 11.75 4.79 -3.81
N GLU A 26 11.78 4.68 -2.49
CA GLU A 26 12.06 5.82 -1.61
C GLU A 26 13.52 6.27 -1.75
N GLY A 27 13.71 7.49 -2.25
CA GLY A 27 15.03 8.04 -2.59
C GLY A 27 15.36 8.05 -4.09
N ASP A 28 14.46 7.58 -4.95
CA ASP A 28 14.63 7.70 -6.40
C ASP A 28 14.68 9.17 -6.84
N PRO A 29 15.75 9.61 -7.53
CA PRO A 29 15.91 11.00 -7.97
C PRO A 29 15.02 11.38 -9.17
N GLN A 30 14.34 10.45 -9.83
CA GLN A 30 13.32 10.70 -10.86
C GLN A 30 13.78 11.54 -12.08
N LYS A 31 15.08 11.60 -12.37
CA LYS A 31 15.65 12.39 -13.50
C LYS A 31 15.13 11.99 -14.89
N TYR A 32 14.47 10.85 -14.99
CA TYR A 32 13.88 10.31 -16.21
C TYR A 32 12.43 10.78 -16.44
N ARG A 33 11.85 11.53 -15.51
CA ARG A 33 10.47 12.04 -15.60
C ARG A 33 10.48 13.48 -16.07
N ASP A 34 9.47 13.81 -16.86
CA ASP A 34 9.20 15.19 -17.23
C ASP A 34 8.59 15.95 -16.04
N ALA A 35 9.06 17.18 -15.80
CA ALA A 35 8.59 17.99 -14.67
C ALA A 35 7.11 18.38 -14.80
N ALA A 36 6.63 18.66 -16.02
CA ALA A 36 5.24 19.01 -16.26
C ALA A 36 4.32 17.80 -16.07
N GLU A 37 4.80 16.58 -16.36
CA GLU A 37 4.06 15.35 -16.02
C GLU A 37 3.84 15.22 -14.52
N ILE A 38 4.88 15.51 -13.71
CA ILE A 38 4.81 15.45 -12.25
C ILE A 38 3.85 16.50 -11.71
N GLU A 39 3.94 17.74 -12.18
CA GLU A 39 3.04 18.83 -11.77
C GLU A 39 1.57 18.53 -12.12
N ALA A 40 1.32 17.81 -13.22
CA ALA A 40 -0.02 17.43 -13.64
C ALA A 40 -0.61 16.22 -12.90
N LEU A 41 0.11 15.62 -11.93
CA LEU A 41 -0.38 14.46 -11.18
C LEU A 41 -1.58 14.81 -10.30
N ASP A 42 -1.52 15.95 -9.61
CA ASP A 42 -2.55 16.41 -8.66
C ASP A 42 -3.91 16.59 -9.35
N LEU A 43 -3.92 16.97 -10.63
CA LEU A 43 -5.13 17.10 -11.45
C LEU A 43 -5.86 15.77 -11.67
N SER A 44 -5.16 14.65 -11.48
CA SER A 44 -5.68 13.30 -11.67
C SER A 44 -5.68 12.48 -10.38
N ASP A 45 -5.58 13.13 -9.21
CA ASP A 45 -5.59 12.44 -7.93
C ASP A 45 -6.97 11.81 -7.63
N PRO A 46 -7.07 10.48 -7.56
CA PRO A 46 -8.33 9.80 -7.27
C PRO A 46 -8.85 10.09 -5.85
N LEU A 47 -8.00 10.51 -4.90
CA LEU A 47 -8.44 10.87 -3.55
C LEU A 47 -9.18 12.21 -3.56
N ILE A 48 -8.72 13.19 -4.35
CA ILE A 48 -9.42 14.46 -4.54
C ILE A 48 -10.77 14.20 -5.22
N ALA A 49 -10.78 13.40 -6.29
CA ALA A 49 -12.02 13.03 -6.98
C ALA A 49 -13.00 12.29 -6.06
N GLY A 50 -12.49 11.34 -5.27
CA GLY A 50 -13.28 10.59 -4.29
C GLY A 50 -13.87 11.48 -3.20
N ARG A 51 -13.09 12.43 -2.65
CA ARG A 51 -13.58 13.42 -1.68
C ARG A 51 -14.74 14.23 -2.25
N VAL A 52 -14.57 14.79 -3.45
CA VAL A 52 -15.63 15.55 -4.13
C VAL A 52 -16.89 14.70 -4.32
N GLN A 53 -16.73 13.44 -4.74
CA GLN A 53 -17.87 12.54 -4.92
C GLN A 53 -18.60 12.27 -3.60
N LEU A 54 -17.89 11.97 -2.51
CA LEU A 54 -18.50 11.72 -1.20
C LEU A 54 -19.31 12.92 -0.69
N LEU A 55 -18.79 14.14 -0.86
CA LEU A 55 -19.49 15.37 -0.49
C LEU A 55 -20.75 15.58 -1.33
N GLN A 56 -20.69 15.29 -2.64
CA GLN A 56 -21.85 15.34 -3.53
C GLN A 56 -22.92 14.30 -3.17
N GLU A 57 -22.51 13.14 -2.64
CA GLU A 57 -23.40 12.10 -2.16
C GLU A 57 -23.98 12.40 -0.75
N GLY A 58 -23.63 13.54 -0.17
CA GLY A 58 -24.22 14.06 1.07
C GLY A 58 -23.41 13.79 2.34
N MET A 59 -22.18 13.29 2.23
CA MET A 59 -21.27 13.21 3.36
C MET A 59 -20.83 14.62 3.80
N GLY A 60 -20.75 14.87 5.10
CA GLY A 60 -20.25 16.15 5.61
C GLY A 60 -18.72 16.24 5.53
N GLU A 61 -18.19 17.46 5.38
CA GLU A 61 -16.73 17.70 5.44
C GLU A 61 -16.12 17.21 6.76
N ALA A 62 -16.85 17.33 7.87
CA ALA A 62 -16.43 16.83 9.17
C ALA A 62 -16.31 15.29 9.20
N ASP A 63 -17.20 14.58 8.49
CA ASP A 63 -17.15 13.11 8.42
C ASP A 63 -15.94 12.65 7.61
N VAL A 64 -15.66 13.33 6.48
CA VAL A 64 -14.45 13.04 5.67
C VAL A 64 -13.19 13.33 6.47
N GLN A 65 -13.13 14.48 7.16
CA GLN A 65 -11.98 14.83 8.00
C GLN A 65 -11.78 13.82 9.14
N GLN A 66 -12.87 13.31 9.73
CA GLN A 66 -12.78 12.29 10.76
C GLN A 66 -12.16 10.98 10.23
N ILE A 67 -12.40 10.62 8.97
CA ILE A 67 -11.75 9.47 8.33
C ILE A 67 -10.25 9.73 8.17
N ASP A 68 -9.87 10.91 7.66
CA ASP A 68 -8.46 11.29 7.50
C ASP A 68 -7.70 11.23 8.83
N ASP A 69 -8.30 11.79 9.90
CA ASP A 69 -7.72 11.80 11.25
C ASP A 69 -7.59 10.38 11.84
N ALA A 70 -8.61 9.53 11.63
CA ALA A 70 -8.60 8.15 12.11
C ALA A 70 -7.51 7.33 11.41
N VAL A 71 -7.36 7.47 10.09
CA VAL A 71 -6.30 6.79 9.32
C VAL A 71 -4.92 7.29 9.75
N ALA A 72 -4.75 8.60 9.96
CA ALA A 72 -3.49 9.16 10.44
C ALA A 72 -3.11 8.60 11.82
N ALA A 73 -4.07 8.48 12.73
CA ALA A 73 -3.86 7.89 14.06
C ALA A 73 -3.49 6.39 13.97
N GLU A 74 -4.15 5.63 13.10
CA GLU A 74 -3.84 4.21 12.88
C GLU A 74 -2.41 4.02 12.35
N VAL A 75 -2.02 4.81 11.34
CA VAL A 75 -0.68 4.77 10.76
C VAL A 75 0.37 5.13 11.81
N GLN A 76 0.14 6.18 12.60
CA GLN A 76 1.07 6.60 13.65
C GLN A 76 1.25 5.51 14.71
N ALA A 77 0.15 4.90 15.18
CA ALA A 77 0.19 3.80 16.14
C ALA A 77 0.94 2.58 15.57
N ALA A 78 0.75 2.27 14.28
CA ALA A 78 1.47 1.18 13.62
C ALA A 78 2.98 1.45 13.53
N VAL A 79 3.38 2.69 13.22
CA VAL A 79 4.79 3.12 13.17
C VAL A 79 5.42 3.07 14.56
N GLU A 80 4.74 3.57 15.59
CA GLU A 80 5.22 3.52 16.97
C GLU A 80 5.43 2.09 17.44
N ARG A 81 4.44 1.22 17.21
CA ARG A 81 4.54 -0.20 17.52
C ARG A 81 5.75 -0.84 16.82
N ALA A 82 5.89 -0.63 15.51
CA ALA A 82 6.99 -1.20 14.73
C ALA A 82 8.37 -0.70 15.20
N ARG A 83 8.48 0.57 15.60
CA ARG A 83 9.74 1.14 16.13
C ARG A 83 10.07 0.67 17.54
N SER A 84 9.05 0.35 18.34
CA SER A 84 9.22 -0.17 19.70
C SER A 84 9.47 -1.68 19.76
N ASP A 85 9.27 -2.38 18.64
CA ASP A 85 9.41 -3.82 18.58
C ASP A 85 10.87 -4.26 18.71
N ALA A 86 11.08 -5.46 19.23
CA ALA A 86 12.41 -6.03 19.33
C ALA A 86 12.98 -6.30 17.94
N LEU A 87 14.30 -6.13 17.79
CA LEU A 87 14.98 -6.55 16.57
C LEU A 87 14.85 -8.08 16.41
N PRO A 88 14.75 -8.59 15.17
CA PRO A 88 14.70 -10.02 14.95
C PRO A 88 16.04 -10.68 15.30
N GLU A 89 15.97 -11.85 15.95
CA GLU A 89 17.13 -12.72 16.13
C GLU A 89 17.52 -13.40 14.81
N PHE A 90 18.81 -13.71 14.64
CA PHE A 90 19.32 -14.32 13.42
C PHE A 90 18.60 -15.64 13.06
N GLU A 91 18.28 -16.46 14.06
CA GLU A 91 17.56 -17.73 13.90
C GLU A 91 16.19 -17.55 13.25
N ALA A 92 15.57 -16.36 13.36
CA ALA A 92 14.32 -16.05 12.68
C ALA A 92 14.46 -16.11 11.16
N ALA A 93 15.63 -15.77 10.62
CA ALA A 93 15.89 -15.79 9.18
C ALA A 93 15.88 -17.21 8.59
N LEU A 94 16.05 -18.25 9.42
CA LEU A 94 16.03 -19.66 8.99
C LEU A 94 14.62 -20.25 8.93
N ARG A 95 13.62 -19.55 9.50
CA ARG A 95 12.23 -20.03 9.53
C ARG A 95 11.54 -19.83 8.18
N GLY A 96 10.65 -20.75 7.80
CA GLY A 96 9.86 -20.66 6.56
C GLY A 96 10.60 -21.05 5.28
N VAL A 97 11.88 -21.43 5.37
CA VAL A 97 12.66 -21.93 4.23
C VAL A 97 12.21 -23.34 3.82
N TYR A 98 11.95 -24.21 4.80
CA TYR A 98 11.45 -25.57 4.60
C TYR A 98 10.26 -25.83 5.53
N GLY A 99 9.33 -26.70 5.11
CA GLY A 99 8.11 -27.02 5.87
C GLY A 99 8.37 -27.78 7.19
N VAL A 100 9.55 -28.38 7.34
CA VAL A 100 10.03 -28.95 8.60
C VAL A 100 11.44 -28.39 8.83
N SER A 101 11.72 -27.90 10.03
CA SER A 101 13.08 -27.48 10.38
C SER A 101 14.03 -28.67 10.27
N THR A 102 14.91 -28.64 9.29
CA THR A 102 15.97 -29.64 9.13
C THR A 102 16.99 -29.47 10.27
N PRO A 103 17.33 -30.53 11.03
CA PRO A 103 18.22 -30.47 12.18
C PRO A 103 19.65 -29.97 11.89
N HIS A 104 20.05 -29.87 10.62
CA HIS A 104 21.43 -29.55 10.22
C HIS A 104 21.71 -28.05 10.10
N LEU A 105 20.70 -27.19 10.28
CA LEU A 105 20.86 -25.72 10.25
C LEU A 105 21.12 -25.11 11.65
N THR A 106 21.29 -25.93 12.69
CA THR A 106 21.71 -25.48 14.03
C THR A 106 23.23 -25.53 14.23
N GLY A 107 24.02 -25.58 13.15
CA GLY A 107 25.48 -25.69 13.20
C GLY A 107 26.15 -24.33 13.18
N ALA A 108 26.79 -23.96 14.28
CA ALA A 108 27.68 -22.82 14.40
C ALA A 108 28.86 -22.89 13.41
N ALA A 109 29.05 -21.82 12.64
CA ALA A 109 30.31 -21.15 12.27
C ALA A 109 30.04 -20.09 11.19
#